data_AF-A0A6C0TS06-F1
#
_entry.id   AF-A0A6C0TS06-F1
#
_cell.length_a   1.000
_cell.length_b   1.000
_cell.length_c   1.000
_cell.angle_alpha   90.00
_cell.angle_beta   90.00
_cell.angle_gamma   90.00
#
_symmetry.space_group_name_H-M   'P 1'
#
loop_
_entity.id
_entity.type
_entity.pdbx_description
1 polymer ?
#
loop_
_entity_poly.entity_id
_entity_poly.type
_entity_poly.pdbx_seq_one_letter_code
_entity_poly.pdbx_strand_id
1 'polypeptide(L)'
;MTMPDERTRAVLETRDFLLRLTQNTTLPDEIRRIAKALLRHYPERRHLSSVAKVYAKLSSVALDDQSSALLLMSGPVFEDPDRMDQPIPVNPRPEIL
;
A
#
# COMPACT_ATOMS: atom_id res chain seq x y z
N MET A 1 12.65 9.56 -3.79
CA MET A 1 11.71 8.89 -2.86
C MET A 1 10.66 8.18 -3.69
N THR A 2 10.23 6.97 -3.31
CA THR A 2 9.05 6.33 -3.89
C THR A 2 7.78 6.89 -3.25
N MET A 3 6.78 7.23 -4.06
CA MET A 3 5.49 7.75 -3.60
C MET A 3 4.69 6.67 -2.85
N PRO A 4 3.78 7.04 -1.94
CA PRO A 4 2.96 6.07 -1.19
C PRO A 4 2.14 5.13 -2.08
N ASP A 5 1.59 5.62 -3.18
CA ASP A 5 0.85 4.82 -4.17
C ASP A 5 1.77 3.84 -4.89
N GLU A 6 2.93 4.29 -5.36
CA GLU A 6 3.96 3.46 -6.00
C GLU A 6 4.39 2.33 -5.07
N ARG A 7 4.58 2.64 -3.78
CA ARG A 7 4.94 1.65 -2.76
C ARG A 7 3.82 0.65 -2.50
N THR A 8 2.58 1.13 -2.43
CA THR A 8 1.39 0.29 -2.24
C THR A 8 1.24 -0.69 -3.41
N ARG A 9 1.36 -0.18 -4.64
CA ARG A 9 1.34 -0.96 -5.87
C ARG A 9 2.45 -2.01 -5.90
N ALA A 10 3.69 -1.62 -5.62
CA ALA A 10 4.83 -2.53 -5.62
C ALA A 10 4.67 -3.71 -4.64
N VAL A 11 4.15 -3.44 -3.43
CA VAL A 11 3.91 -4.50 -2.43
C VAL A 11 2.82 -5.46 -2.89
N LEU A 12 1.71 -4.94 -3.45
CA LEU A 12 0.61 -5.77 -3.94
C LEU A 12 1.03 -6.60 -5.16
N GLU A 13 1.71 -6.00 -6.13
CA GLU A 13 2.21 -6.69 -7.32
C GLU A 13 3.20 -7.79 -6.96
N THR A 14 4.07 -7.55 -5.97
CA THR A 14 5.00 -8.57 -5.47
C THR A 14 4.24 -9.72 -4.84
N ARG A 15 3.19 -9.45 -4.05
CA ARG A 15 2.33 -10.50 -3.49
C ARG A 15 1.70 -11.35 -4.60
N ASP A 16 1.14 -10.72 -5.62
CA ASP A 16 0.47 -11.42 -6.72
C ASP A 16 1.45 -12.21 -7.59
N PHE A 17 2.66 -11.69 -7.78
CA PHE A 17 3.75 -12.44 -8.39
C PHE A 17 4.10 -13.70 -7.57
N LEU A 18 4.33 -13.56 -6.27
CA LEU A 18 4.63 -14.69 -5.39
C LEU A 18 3.50 -15.74 -5.41
N LEU A 19 2.24 -15.31 -5.38
CA LEU A 19 1.09 -16.21 -5.50
C LEU A 19 1.13 -17.00 -6.81
N ARG A 20 1.38 -16.34 -7.95
CA ARG A 20 1.54 -17.01 -9.26
C ARG A 20 2.67 -18.04 -9.24
N LEU A 21 3.81 -17.74 -8.61
CA LEU A 21 4.91 -18.70 -8.47
C LEU A 21 4.50 -19.94 -7.65
N THR A 22 3.70 -19.77 -6.59
CA THR A 22 3.26 -20.92 -5.78
C THR A 22 2.36 -21.89 -6.55
N GLN A 23 1.62 -21.39 -7.55
CA GLN A 23 0.67 -22.14 -8.35
C GLN A 23 1.27 -22.71 -9.65
N ASN A 24 2.46 -22.24 -10.04
CA ASN A 24 3.08 -22.64 -11.29
C ASN A 24 3.78 -24.00 -11.19
N THR A 25 3.13 -25.05 -11.71
CA THR A 25 3.63 -26.44 -11.68
C THR A 25 4.87 -26.70 -12.52
N THR A 26 5.27 -25.77 -13.40
CA THR A 26 6.49 -25.91 -14.21
C THR A 26 7.76 -25.52 -13.46
N LEU A 27 7.63 -24.83 -12.32
CA LEU A 27 8.76 -24.41 -11.50
C LEU A 27 9.22 -25.52 -10.55
N PRO A 28 10.52 -25.60 -10.20
CA PRO A 28 11.00 -26.52 -9.16
C PRO A 28 10.27 -26.34 -7.82
N ASP A 29 10.08 -27.44 -7.11
CA ASP A 29 9.40 -27.48 -5.81
C ASP A 29 10.00 -26.51 -4.79
N GLU A 30 11.33 -26.37 -4.80
CA GLU A 30 12.07 -25.45 -3.94
C GLU A 30 11.62 -24.00 -4.14
N ILE A 31 11.52 -23.55 -5.40
CA ILE A 31 11.09 -22.18 -5.74
C ILE A 31 9.65 -21.94 -5.26
N ARG A 32 8.75 -22.90 -5.46
CA ARG A 32 7.36 -22.77 -5.00
C ARG A 32 7.26 -22.71 -3.46
N ARG A 33 8.11 -23.47 -2.75
CA ARG A 33 8.20 -23.43 -1.29
C ARG A 33 8.73 -22.09 -0.77
N ILE A 34 9.79 -21.56 -1.37
CA ILE A 34 10.34 -20.24 -1.03
C ILE A 34 9.28 -19.16 -1.27
N ALA A 35 8.63 -19.16 -2.44
CA ALA A 35 7.56 -18.21 -2.75
C ALA A 35 6.42 -18.29 -1.71
N LYS A 36 6.01 -19.49 -1.31
CA LYS A 36 4.98 -19.71 -0.28
C LYS A 36 5.41 -19.22 1.11
N ALA A 37 6.69 -19.31 1.46
CA ALA A 37 7.22 -18.77 2.70
C ALA A 37 7.21 -17.24 2.68
N LEU A 38 7.74 -16.64 1.61
CA LEU A 38 7.77 -15.19 1.42
C LEU A 38 6.36 -14.56 1.39
N LEU A 39 5.40 -15.21 0.72
CA LEU A 39 4.02 -14.72 0.59
C LEU A 39 3.36 -14.41 1.95
N ARG A 40 3.75 -15.10 3.02
CA ARG A 40 3.22 -14.87 4.38
C ARG A 40 3.61 -13.50 4.96
N HIS A 41 4.64 -12.88 4.41
CA HIS A 41 5.13 -11.56 4.82
C HIS A 41 4.61 -10.43 3.93
N TYR A 42 3.88 -10.74 2.86
CA TYR A 42 3.30 -9.74 1.98
C TYR A 42 1.81 -9.50 2.31
N PRO A 43 1.42 -8.27 2.65
CA PRO A 43 0.05 -7.96 3.05
C PRO A 43 -0.92 -8.05 1.87
N GLU A 44 -2.16 -8.47 2.14
CA GLU A 44 -3.27 -8.35 1.20
C GLU A 44 -3.77 -6.90 1.12
N ARG A 45 -4.50 -6.56 0.04
CA ARG A 45 -5.14 -5.24 -0.13
C ARG A 45 -5.88 -4.77 1.13
N ARG A 46 -6.69 -5.65 1.73
CA ARG A 46 -7.45 -5.33 2.96
C ARG A 46 -6.58 -4.92 4.15
N HIS A 47 -5.37 -5.49 4.27
CA HIS A 47 -4.45 -5.13 5.35
C HIS A 47 -3.89 -3.72 5.10
N LEU A 48 -3.49 -3.42 3.86
CA LEU A 48 -3.02 -2.08 3.48
C LEU A 48 -4.12 -1.02 3.60
N SER A 49 -5.36 -1.31 3.18
CA SER A 49 -6.50 -0.40 3.39
C SER A 49 -6.75 -0.11 4.86
N SER A 50 -6.63 -1.12 5.73
CA SER A 50 -6.79 -0.94 7.17
C SER A 50 -5.70 -0.04 7.75
N VAL A 51 -4.44 -0.24 7.34
CA VAL A 51 -3.31 0.61 7.73
C VAL A 51 -3.52 2.04 7.23
N ALA A 52 -3.84 2.24 5.95
CA ALA A 52 -4.08 3.56 5.38
C ALA A 52 -5.19 4.33 6.11
N LYS A 53 -6.30 3.65 6.46
CA LYS A 53 -7.38 4.23 7.26
C LYS A 53 -6.94 4.62 8.67
N VAL A 54 -6.08 3.82 9.31
CA VAL A 54 -5.51 4.14 10.63
C VAL A 54 -4.61 5.38 10.52
N TYR A 55 -3.75 5.46 9.51
CA TYR A 55 -2.90 6.62 9.25
C TYR A 55 -3.73 7.89 9.01
N ALA A 56 -4.77 7.81 8.16
CA ALA A 56 -5.66 8.93 7.88
C ALA A 56 -6.42 9.43 9.14
N LYS A 57 -6.84 8.48 10.00
CA LYS A 57 -7.47 8.83 11.28
C LYS A 57 -6.47 9.46 12.25
N LEU A 58 -5.26 8.91 12.36
CA LEU A 58 -4.19 9.47 13.19
C LEU A 58 -3.80 10.88 12.75
N SER A 59 -3.73 11.15 11.45
CA SER A 59 -3.48 12.51 10.94
C SER A 59 -4.65 13.47 11.18
N SER A 60 -5.88 12.95 11.38
CA SER A 60 -7.05 13.77 11.71
C SER A 60 -7.23 14.03 13.21
N VAL A 61 -6.63 13.17 14.06
CA VAL A 61 -6.39 13.53 15.45
C VAL A 61 -5.36 14.66 15.39
N ALA A 62 -5.62 15.77 16.08
CA ALA A 62 -4.77 16.97 16.07
C ALA A 62 -3.38 16.69 16.68
N LEU A 63 -2.58 15.89 15.99
CA LEU A 63 -1.16 15.76 16.19
C LEU A 63 -0.55 17.11 15.82
N ASP A 64 0.37 17.59 16.65
CA ASP A 64 1.20 18.72 16.24
C ASP A 64 1.98 18.37 14.95
N ASP A 65 2.42 19.39 14.23
CA ASP A 65 3.11 19.22 12.94
C ASP A 65 4.34 18.32 13.07
N GLN A 66 4.98 18.29 14.26
CA GLN A 66 6.14 17.46 14.55
C GLN A 66 5.78 15.97 14.70
N SER A 67 4.68 15.64 15.37
CA SER A 67 4.19 14.28 15.53
C SER A 67 3.68 13.71 14.21
N SER A 68 3.00 14.54 13.40
CA SER A 68 2.60 14.19 12.04
C SER A 68 3.81 13.90 11.15
N ALA A 69 4.85 14.75 11.23
CA ALA A 69 6.10 14.54 10.52
C ALA A 69 6.80 13.24 10.98
N LEU A 70 6.91 12.98 12.27
CA LEU A 70 7.48 11.74 12.80
C LEU A 70 6.72 10.49 12.33
N LEU A 71 5.39 10.57 12.26
CA LEU A 71 4.54 9.47 11.79
C LEU A 71 4.75 9.17 10.30
N LEU A 72 4.98 10.22 9.49
CA LEU A 72 5.35 10.09 8.07
C LEU A 72 6.80 9.64 7.86
N MET A 73 7.69 9.94 8.82
CA MET A 73 9.13 9.66 8.73
C MET A 73 9.54 8.29 9.28
N SER A 74 8.73 7.68 10.15
CA SER A 74 9.12 6.48 10.92
C SER A 74 8.72 5.14 10.27
N GLY A 75 8.09 5.16 9.10
CA GLY A 75 7.72 3.93 8.40
C GLY A 75 7.30 4.15 6.95
N PRO A 76 7.20 3.07 6.16
CA PRO A 76 6.65 3.16 4.83
C PRO A 76 5.17 3.56 4.89
N VAL A 77 4.87 4.81 4.53
CA VAL A 77 3.50 5.27 4.25
C VAL A 77 2.95 4.50 3.04
N PHE A 78 1.78 3.90 3.20
CA PHE A 78 1.00 3.25 2.16
C PHE A 78 -0.28 4.04 1.92
N GLU A 79 -0.73 4.13 0.67
CA GLU A 79 -2.02 4.70 0.32
C GLU A 79 -3.11 3.61 0.44
N ASP A 80 -4.37 4.03 0.63
CA ASP A 80 -5.49 3.09 0.60
C ASP A 80 -5.63 2.55 -0.83
N PRO A 81 -5.42 1.24 -1.06
CA PRO A 81 -5.52 0.69 -2.40
C PRO A 81 -6.92 0.83 -3.01
N ASP A 82 -7.97 1.00 -2.21
CA ASP A 82 -9.32 1.22 -2.71
C ASP A 82 -9.53 2.66 -3.23
N ARG A 83 -8.65 3.59 -2.84
CA ARG A 83 -8.65 4.97 -3.32
C ARG A 83 -7.90 5.13 -4.63
N MET A 84 -6.88 4.29 -4.88
CA MET A 84 -6.11 4.30 -6.13
C MET A 84 -6.97 3.99 -7.37
N ASP A 85 -8.06 3.23 -7.21
CA ASP A 85 -8.97 2.85 -8.30
C ASP A 85 -10.11 3.88 -8.52
N GLN A 86 -10.18 4.94 -7.69
CA GLN A 86 -11.17 6.01 -7.85
C GLN A 86 -10.64 7.12 -8.75
N PRO A 87 -11.47 7.70 -9.63
CA PRO A 87 -11.08 8.88 -10.39
C PRO A 87 -10.69 10.00 -9.43
N ILE A 88 -9.53 10.62 -9.68
CA ILE A 88 -9.07 11.76 -8.88
C ILE A 88 -10.20 12.82 -8.91
N PRO A 89 -10.69 13.29 -7.75
CA PRO A 89 -11.72 14.32 -7.73
C PRO A 89 -11.17 15.57 -8.40
N VAL A 90 -11.68 15.87 -9.61
CA VAL A 90 -11.42 17.12 -10.30
C VAL A 90 -12.20 18.19 -9.55
N ASN A 91 -11.56 18.89 -8.63
CA ASN A 91 -12.15 20.10 -8.06
C ASN A 91 -12.26 21.14 -9.19
N PRO A 92 -13.47 21.62 -9.52
CA PRO A 92 -13.60 22.72 -10.47
C PRO A 92 -12.82 23.92 -9.92
N ARG A 93 -11.97 24.53 -10.75
CA ARG A 93 -11.27 25.77 -10.39
C ARG A 93 -12.32 26.80 -9.96
N PRO A 94 -12.10 27.58 -8.89
CA PRO A 94 -13.00 28.67 -8.57
C PRO A 94 -13.01 29.63 -9.76
N GLU A 95 -14.19 29.82 -10.36
CA GLU A 95 -14.40 30.90 -11.32
C GLU A 95 -14.20 32.21 -10.56
N ILE A 96 -13.12 32.91 -10.91
CA ILE A 96 -12.80 34.21 -10.36
C ILE A 96 -13.83 35.18 -10.98
N LEU A 97 -14.78 35.65 -10.16
CA LEU A 97 -15.64 36.80 -10.44
C LEU A 97 -14.99 38.07 -9.90
#